data_AF-A0A3S1ECB3-F1
#
_entry.id   AF-A0A3S1ECB3-F1
#
_cell.length_a   1.000
_cell.length_b   1.000
_cell.length_c   1.000
_cell.angle_alpha   90.00
_cell.angle_beta   90.00
_cell.angle_gamma   90.00
#
_symmetry.space_group_name_H-M   'P 1'
#
loop_
_entity.id
_entity.type
_entity.pdbx_description
1 polymer ?
#
loop_
_entity_poly.entity_id
_entity_poly.type
_entity_poly.pdbx_seq_one_letter_code
_entity_poly.pdbx_strand_id
1 'polypeptide(L)'
;VVPTLLSWTGSAIIHDIKGENWQLTSGWRSKFSYCLLFNPTDPRSARYNPLLEVRKGPDEIRDVQNIADILVDPEGALERRNHWEKTSHSLLVGAILHVLYAEEDKTLARVATFLSDPQRSFAATLRRMMTTNHLGTGHNPQVHPVVASAARELLNKSENERSGVLSTAMSFLGLYRDPTVAAATSSCDWRIADLVDGERPLSLYLVVPPS
;
A
#
# COMPACT_ATOMS: atom_id res chain seq x y z
N VAL A 1 -21.36 20.26 4.78
CA VAL A 1 -20.98 18.87 5.11
C VAL A 1 -21.81 18.31 6.27
N VAL A 2 -21.76 18.91 7.47
CA VAL A 2 -22.48 18.41 8.66
C VAL A 2 -23.99 18.14 8.45
N PRO A 3 -24.82 19.05 7.90
CA PRO A 3 -26.24 18.77 7.71
C PRO A 3 -26.51 17.57 6.79
N THR A 4 -25.68 17.39 5.76
CA THR A 4 -25.73 16.22 4.87
C THR A 4 -25.39 14.94 5.64
N LEU A 5 -24.34 14.95 6.46
CA LEU A 5 -23.96 13.79 7.26
C LEU A 5 -24.98 13.44 8.35
N LEU A 6 -25.84 14.38 8.74
CA LEU A 6 -26.94 14.23 9.70
C LEU A 6 -28.30 13.91 9.05
N SER A 7 -28.34 13.72 7.72
CA SER A 7 -29.59 13.40 7.00
C SER A 7 -29.42 12.25 6.01
N TRP A 8 -28.25 12.11 5.38
CA TRP A 8 -27.92 11.00 4.49
C TRP A 8 -27.74 9.70 5.29
N THR A 9 -28.52 8.67 5.01
CA THR A 9 -28.46 7.39 5.75
C THR A 9 -27.67 6.28 5.04
N GLY A 10 -27.22 6.52 3.80
CA GLY A 10 -26.36 5.60 3.06
C GLY A 10 -24.90 5.66 3.51
N SER A 11 -24.06 4.82 2.90
CA SER A 11 -22.60 4.85 3.10
C SER A 11 -22.03 6.22 2.73
N ALA A 12 -20.94 6.61 3.38
CA ALA A 12 -20.27 7.88 3.15
C ALA A 12 -18.77 7.74 3.35
N ILE A 13 -17.99 8.37 2.46
CA ILE A 13 -16.57 8.66 2.69
C ILE A 13 -16.47 10.15 2.99
N ILE A 14 -15.90 10.50 4.13
CA ILE A 14 -15.83 11.86 4.63
C ILE A 14 -14.35 12.25 4.71
N HIS A 15 -13.94 13.16 3.84
CA HIS A 15 -12.64 13.80 3.96
C HIS A 15 -12.69 14.85 5.08
N ASP A 16 -12.09 14.54 6.22
CA ASP A 16 -12.26 15.28 7.48
C ASP A 16 -10.91 15.71 8.06
N ILE A 17 -10.17 16.53 7.32
CA ILE A 17 -8.82 17.01 7.70
C ILE A 17 -8.75 17.53 9.15
N LYS A 18 -9.82 18.19 9.64
CA LYS A 18 -9.89 18.77 10.98
C LYS A 18 -10.44 17.83 12.06
N GLY A 19 -11.05 16.71 11.70
CA GLY A 19 -11.74 15.82 12.63
C GLY A 19 -13.08 16.35 13.19
N GLU A 20 -13.54 17.53 12.76
CA GLU A 20 -14.78 18.15 13.24
C GLU A 20 -16.01 17.35 12.82
N ASN A 21 -16.01 16.77 11.61
CA ASN A 21 -17.16 15.99 11.15
C ASN A 21 -17.28 14.69 11.96
N TRP A 22 -16.17 14.02 12.27
CA TRP A 22 -16.17 12.85 13.16
C TRP A 22 -16.77 13.19 14.52
N GLN A 23 -16.30 14.26 15.16
CA GLN A 23 -16.77 14.67 16.49
C GLN A 23 -18.27 14.99 16.52
N LEU A 24 -18.76 15.70 15.49
CA LEU A 24 -20.14 16.19 15.46
C LEU A 24 -21.15 15.16 14.96
N THR A 25 -20.74 14.24 14.07
CA THR A 25 -21.71 13.44 13.29
C THR A 25 -21.59 11.93 13.50
N SER A 26 -20.43 11.40 13.91
CA SER A 26 -20.23 9.96 14.05
C SER A 26 -21.22 9.32 15.03
N GLY A 27 -21.49 9.96 16.17
CA GLY A 27 -22.42 9.43 17.17
C GLY A 27 -23.87 9.31 16.67
N TRP A 28 -24.33 10.22 15.81
CA TRP A 28 -25.64 10.10 15.17
C TRP A 28 -25.64 8.99 14.12
N ARG A 29 -24.59 8.96 13.28
CA ARG A 29 -24.46 7.97 12.20
C ARG A 29 -24.30 6.54 12.72
N SER A 30 -23.62 6.34 13.85
CA SER A 30 -23.42 5.04 14.50
C SER A 30 -24.73 4.34 14.90
N LYS A 31 -25.88 5.04 14.86
CA LYS A 31 -27.20 4.45 15.09
C LYS A 31 -27.67 3.58 13.92
N PHE A 32 -27.17 3.79 12.71
CA PHE A 32 -27.58 3.06 11.50
C PHE A 32 -26.42 2.65 10.60
N SER A 33 -25.23 3.24 10.77
CA SER A 33 -24.03 3.01 9.97
C SER A 33 -22.88 2.55 10.84
N TYR A 34 -21.98 1.72 10.31
CA TYR A 34 -20.70 1.44 10.94
C TYR A 34 -19.73 2.60 10.69
N CYS A 35 -19.41 3.35 11.75
CA CYS A 35 -18.55 4.53 11.66
C CYS A 35 -17.10 4.16 11.97
N LEU A 36 -16.20 4.46 11.05
CA LEU A 36 -14.76 4.21 11.16
C LEU A 36 -13.99 5.52 11.05
N LEU A 37 -13.00 5.68 11.92
CA LEU A 37 -12.03 6.77 11.86
C LEU A 37 -10.72 6.21 11.31
N PHE A 38 -10.27 6.73 10.17
CA PHE A 38 -8.93 6.48 9.65
C PHE A 38 -8.08 7.74 9.81
N ASN A 39 -7.13 7.66 10.74
CA ASN A 39 -6.08 8.63 10.98
C ASN A 39 -4.74 7.89 11.11
N PRO A 40 -3.89 7.86 10.07
CA PRO A 40 -2.66 7.07 10.08
C PRO A 40 -1.61 7.56 11.08
N THR A 41 -1.86 8.69 11.77
CA THR A 41 -0.99 9.23 12.83
C THR A 41 -1.56 9.04 14.24
N ASP A 42 -2.75 8.42 14.41
CA ASP A 42 -3.34 8.10 15.72
C ASP A 42 -3.34 6.58 15.93
N PRO A 43 -2.71 6.06 17.01
CA PRO A 43 -2.73 4.63 17.33
C PRO A 43 -4.12 4.01 17.52
N ARG A 44 -5.16 4.82 17.74
CA ARG A 44 -6.56 4.38 17.90
C ARG A 44 -7.32 4.34 16.57
N SER A 45 -6.68 4.70 15.47
CA SER A 45 -7.26 4.65 14.13
C SER A 45 -7.67 3.22 13.77
N ALA A 46 -8.75 3.10 13.00
CA ALA A 46 -9.01 1.91 12.21
C ALA A 46 -7.81 1.66 11.28
N ARG A 47 -7.53 0.39 11.01
CA ARG A 47 -6.42 -0.02 10.17
C ARG A 47 -6.89 -0.29 8.76
N TYR A 48 -6.07 0.07 7.79
CA TYR A 48 -6.29 -0.20 6.38
C TYR A 48 -4.97 -0.52 5.69
N ASN A 49 -4.84 -1.73 5.17
CA ASN A 49 -3.66 -2.19 4.46
C ASN A 49 -3.98 -2.31 2.96
N PRO A 50 -3.47 -1.41 2.10
CA PRO A 50 -3.77 -1.44 0.67
C PRO A 50 -3.28 -2.71 -0.02
N LEU A 51 -2.24 -3.38 0.51
CA LEU A 51 -1.75 -4.63 -0.08
C LEU A 51 -2.77 -5.77 0.05
N LEU A 52 -3.64 -5.71 1.06
CA LEU A 52 -4.68 -6.73 1.24
C LEU A 52 -5.89 -6.52 0.33
N GLU A 53 -5.98 -5.40 -0.40
CA GLU A 53 -7.00 -5.19 -1.45
C GLU A 53 -6.58 -5.77 -2.81
N VAL A 54 -5.32 -6.23 -2.94
CA VAL A 54 -4.81 -6.80 -4.20
C VAL A 54 -5.50 -8.13 -4.49
N ARG A 55 -6.17 -8.20 -5.64
CA ARG A 55 -6.81 -9.43 -6.12
C ARG A 55 -5.80 -10.31 -6.85
N LYS A 56 -5.29 -11.32 -6.15
CA LYS A 56 -4.36 -12.31 -6.72
C LYS A 56 -4.96 -12.99 -7.95
N GLY A 57 -4.12 -13.27 -8.95
CA GLY A 57 -4.54 -13.83 -10.24
C GLY A 57 -4.64 -12.75 -11.32
N PRO A 58 -5.66 -12.78 -12.20
CA PRO A 58 -5.67 -11.97 -13.43
C PRO A 58 -5.52 -10.46 -13.24
N ASP A 59 -5.96 -9.93 -12.09
CA ASP A 59 -5.98 -8.49 -11.80
C ASP A 59 -4.77 -8.01 -11.00
N GLU A 60 -3.92 -8.91 -10.48
CA GLU A 60 -2.95 -8.59 -9.44
C GLU A 60 -1.90 -7.58 -9.88
N ILE A 61 -1.46 -7.69 -11.14
CA ILE A 61 -0.46 -6.79 -11.72
C ILE A 61 -1.03 -5.38 -11.79
N ARG A 62 -2.28 -5.24 -12.23
CA ARG A 62 -2.97 -3.94 -12.31
C ARG A 62 -3.16 -3.34 -10.93
N ASP A 63 -3.63 -4.14 -9.97
CA ASP A 63 -3.88 -3.67 -8.61
C ASP A 63 -2.57 -3.23 -7.92
N VAL A 64 -1.47 -3.98 -8.10
CA VAL A 64 -0.14 -3.61 -7.58
C VAL A 64 0.43 -2.38 -8.29
N GLN A 65 0.23 -2.25 -9.61
CA GLN A 65 0.63 -1.04 -10.36
C GLN A 65 -0.10 0.20 -9.84
N ASN A 66 -1.41 0.13 -9.60
CA ASN A 66 -2.17 1.23 -9.01
C ASN A 66 -1.61 1.66 -7.65
N ILE A 67 -1.22 0.70 -6.80
CA ILE A 67 -0.57 1.00 -5.51
C ILE A 67 0.79 1.68 -5.75
N ALA A 68 1.62 1.13 -6.65
CA ALA A 68 2.92 1.70 -6.96
C ALA A 68 2.82 3.11 -7.57
N ASP A 69 1.80 3.37 -8.39
CA ASP A 69 1.52 4.69 -8.96
C ASP A 69 1.20 5.71 -7.86
N ILE A 70 0.34 5.36 -6.90
CA ILE A 70 0.02 6.23 -5.74
C ILE A 70 1.27 6.49 -4.87
N LEU A 71 2.15 5.49 -4.70
CA LEU A 71 3.38 5.66 -3.91
C LEU A 71 4.39 6.59 -4.60
N VAL A 72 4.51 6.49 -5.92
CA VAL A 72 5.48 7.25 -6.73
C VAL A 72 4.99 8.68 -6.98
N ASP A 73 3.69 8.86 -7.16
CA ASP A 73 3.06 10.13 -7.50
C ASP A 73 1.73 10.32 -6.75
N PRO A 74 1.77 10.59 -5.43
CA PRO A 74 0.56 10.68 -4.62
C PRO A 74 -0.37 11.82 -5.03
N GLU A 75 0.15 12.88 -5.65
CA GLU A 75 -0.63 14.04 -6.10
C GLU A 75 -1.05 13.94 -7.58
N GLY A 76 -0.56 12.94 -8.33
CA GLY A 76 -0.77 12.85 -9.78
C GLY A 76 -0.18 14.03 -10.54
N ALA A 77 0.83 14.70 -9.96
CA ALA A 77 1.37 15.97 -10.44
C ALA A 77 2.57 15.78 -11.37
N LEU A 78 3.10 14.55 -11.51
CA LEU A 78 4.23 14.29 -12.39
C LEU A 78 3.77 14.34 -13.85
N GLU A 79 4.00 15.47 -14.53
CA GLU A 79 3.78 15.60 -15.98
C GLU A 79 4.55 14.54 -16.78
N ARG A 80 5.75 14.14 -16.30
CA ARG A 80 6.55 13.06 -16.89
C ARG A 80 7.50 12.44 -15.87
N ARG A 81 7.41 11.12 -15.71
CA ARG A 81 8.36 10.36 -14.87
C ARG A 81 9.77 10.35 -15.47
N ASN A 82 10.77 10.65 -14.65
CA ASN A 82 12.17 10.47 -15.00
C ASN A 82 12.57 8.98 -15.02
N HIS A 83 13.79 8.68 -15.49
CA HIS A 83 14.27 7.29 -15.59
C HIS A 83 14.33 6.57 -14.23
N TRP A 84 14.70 7.29 -13.17
CA TRP A 84 14.79 6.74 -11.82
C TRP A 84 13.41 6.39 -11.27
N GLU A 85 12.42 7.25 -11.46
CA GLU A 85 11.02 7.01 -11.06
C GLU A 85 10.43 5.83 -11.81
N LYS A 86 10.67 5.71 -13.13
CA LYS A 86 10.19 4.56 -13.91
C LYS A 86 10.80 3.25 -13.42
N THR A 87 12.11 3.22 -13.20
CA THR A 87 12.78 1.99 -12.75
C THR A 87 12.41 1.67 -11.29
N SER A 88 12.23 2.68 -10.44
CA SER A 88 11.80 2.52 -9.04
C SER A 88 10.36 2.02 -8.96
N HIS A 89 9.48 2.51 -9.84
CA HIS A 89 8.13 2.00 -9.98
C HIS A 89 8.15 0.49 -10.34
N SER A 90 8.94 0.08 -11.34
CA SER A 90 9.10 -1.35 -11.69
C SER A 90 9.63 -2.18 -10.52
N LEU A 91 10.59 -1.64 -9.75
CA LEU A 91 11.09 -2.26 -8.53
C LEU A 91 9.99 -2.43 -7.48
N LEU A 92 9.20 -1.38 -7.22
CA LEU A 92 8.10 -1.43 -6.25
C LEU A 92 7.06 -2.47 -6.65
N VAL A 93 6.66 -2.53 -7.92
CA VAL A 93 5.73 -3.56 -8.41
C VAL A 93 6.27 -4.96 -8.14
N GLY A 94 7.53 -5.23 -8.51
CA GLY A 94 8.18 -6.52 -8.26
C GLY A 94 8.32 -6.84 -6.77
N ALA A 95 8.66 -5.86 -5.94
CA ALA A 95 8.85 -6.04 -4.51
C ALA A 95 7.53 -6.26 -3.76
N ILE A 96 6.46 -5.54 -4.12
CA ILE A 96 5.12 -5.74 -3.57
C ILE A 96 4.62 -7.15 -3.91
N LEU A 97 4.72 -7.57 -5.18
CA LEU A 97 4.35 -8.94 -5.57
C LEU A 97 5.19 -9.98 -4.82
N HIS A 98 6.50 -9.75 -4.67
CA HIS A 98 7.34 -10.64 -3.87
C HIS A 98 6.83 -10.77 -2.43
N VAL A 99 6.54 -9.66 -1.76
CA VAL A 99 6.00 -9.66 -0.40
C VAL A 99 4.66 -10.38 -0.32
N LEU A 100 3.74 -10.10 -1.25
CA LEU A 100 2.41 -10.73 -1.31
C LEU A 100 2.45 -12.26 -1.41
N TYR A 101 3.45 -12.81 -2.09
CA TYR A 101 3.58 -14.24 -2.31
C TYR A 101 4.54 -14.95 -1.35
N ALA A 102 5.59 -14.30 -0.86
CA ALA A 102 6.71 -14.99 -0.23
C ALA A 102 7.00 -14.60 1.23
N GLU A 103 6.65 -13.39 1.64
CA GLU A 103 6.95 -12.90 2.99
C GLU A 103 5.77 -13.18 3.91
N GLU A 104 5.95 -13.28 5.23
CA GLU A 104 4.85 -13.52 6.17
C GLU A 104 3.94 -12.28 6.26
N ASP A 105 4.53 -11.13 6.59
CA ASP A 105 3.85 -9.85 6.69
C ASP A 105 3.57 -9.23 5.32
N LYS A 106 2.29 -8.99 5.01
CA LYS A 106 1.86 -8.43 3.72
C LYS A 106 1.65 -6.93 3.80
N THR A 107 2.68 -6.18 4.21
CA THR A 107 2.58 -4.74 4.49
C THR A 107 3.56 -3.91 3.68
N LEU A 108 3.26 -2.63 3.45
CA LEU A 108 4.20 -1.70 2.82
C LEU A 108 5.46 -1.47 3.68
N ALA A 109 5.32 -1.53 5.01
CA ALA A 109 6.46 -1.55 5.92
C ALA A 109 7.36 -2.78 5.68
N ARG A 110 6.77 -3.95 5.38
CA ARG A 110 7.56 -5.14 5.00
C ARG A 110 8.28 -4.94 3.67
N VAL A 111 7.63 -4.34 2.67
CA VAL A 111 8.28 -4.00 1.39
C VAL A 111 9.52 -3.13 1.63
N ALA A 112 9.41 -2.08 2.45
CA ALA A 112 10.52 -1.21 2.80
C ALA A 112 11.66 -1.99 3.47
N THR A 113 11.36 -2.75 4.53
CA THR A 113 12.38 -3.52 5.27
C THR A 113 13.01 -4.64 4.45
N PHE A 114 12.29 -5.23 3.49
CA PHE A 114 12.82 -6.23 2.58
C PHE A 114 13.85 -5.63 1.61
N LEU A 115 13.58 -4.44 1.08
CA LEU A 115 14.47 -3.74 0.14
C LEU A 115 15.69 -3.12 0.84
N SER A 116 15.55 -2.72 2.10
CA SER A 116 16.61 -2.05 2.88
C SER A 116 17.17 -2.90 4.03
N ASP A 117 17.16 -4.24 3.91
CA ASP A 117 17.67 -5.14 4.93
C ASP A 117 19.18 -4.91 5.19
N PRO A 118 19.59 -4.47 6.39
CA PRO A 118 21.00 -4.17 6.68
C PRO A 118 21.90 -5.41 6.68
N GLN A 119 21.31 -6.61 6.83
CA GLN A 119 22.05 -7.88 6.82
C GLN A 119 22.22 -8.45 5.41
N ARG A 120 21.69 -7.79 4.38
CA ARG A 120 21.64 -8.32 3.02
C ARG A 120 21.86 -7.24 1.98
N SER A 121 22.84 -7.44 1.11
CA SER A 121 23.07 -6.51 0.00
C SER A 121 21.87 -6.47 -0.95
N PHE A 122 21.64 -5.31 -1.57
CA PHE A 122 20.53 -5.16 -2.50
C PHE A 122 20.61 -6.15 -3.68
N ALA A 123 21.82 -6.43 -4.18
CA ALA A 123 22.04 -7.45 -5.19
C ALA A 123 21.60 -8.86 -4.73
N ALA A 124 21.82 -9.21 -3.45
CA ALA A 124 21.34 -10.46 -2.88
C ALA A 124 19.81 -10.47 -2.71
N THR A 125 19.20 -9.34 -2.35
CA THR A 125 17.73 -9.18 -2.33
C THR A 125 17.11 -9.42 -3.72
N LEU A 126 17.67 -8.82 -4.77
CA LEU A 126 17.21 -9.06 -6.15
C LEU A 126 17.39 -10.52 -6.57
N ARG A 127 18.50 -11.17 -6.20
CA ARG A 127 18.68 -12.61 -6.46
C ARG A 127 17.63 -13.46 -5.72
N ARG A 128 17.31 -13.13 -4.47
CA ARG A 128 16.23 -13.80 -3.73
C ARG A 128 14.89 -13.64 -4.45
N MET A 129 14.57 -12.44 -4.93
CA MET A 129 13.37 -12.22 -5.74
C MET A 129 13.31 -13.15 -6.96
N MET A 130 14.46 -13.46 -7.58
CA MET A 130 14.53 -14.34 -8.74
C MET A 130 14.53 -15.84 -8.45
N THR A 131 14.75 -16.27 -7.21
CA THR A 131 14.85 -17.70 -6.86
C THR A 131 13.75 -18.17 -5.94
N THR A 132 13.00 -17.26 -5.33
CA THR A 132 11.85 -17.58 -4.50
C THR A 132 10.72 -18.20 -5.32
N ASN A 133 10.12 -19.27 -4.79
CA ASN A 133 8.90 -19.83 -5.32
C ASN A 133 7.71 -18.93 -4.96
N HIS A 134 7.00 -18.39 -5.95
CA HIS A 134 5.81 -17.54 -5.76
C HIS A 134 4.53 -18.25 -6.16
N LEU A 135 4.54 -18.92 -7.32
CA LEU A 135 3.35 -19.46 -7.98
C LEU A 135 3.35 -20.99 -8.04
N GLY A 136 4.50 -21.61 -7.84
CA GLY A 136 4.70 -23.03 -8.03
C GLY A 136 4.43 -23.85 -6.78
N THR A 137 4.56 -25.16 -6.90
CA THR A 137 4.48 -26.09 -5.76
C THR A 137 5.86 -26.34 -5.18
N GLY A 138 5.94 -26.98 -4.01
CA GLY A 138 7.25 -27.37 -3.43
C GLY A 138 8.11 -28.24 -4.35
N HIS A 139 7.50 -29.01 -5.26
CA HIS A 139 8.21 -29.89 -6.20
C HIS A 139 8.50 -29.24 -7.55
N ASN A 140 7.75 -28.20 -7.90
CA ASN A 140 7.93 -27.44 -9.14
C ASN A 140 7.85 -25.95 -8.83
N PRO A 141 8.93 -25.36 -8.28
CA PRO A 141 8.93 -23.96 -7.90
C PRO A 141 8.84 -23.08 -9.14
N GLN A 142 8.00 -22.04 -9.06
CA GLN A 142 7.79 -21.09 -10.14
C GLN A 142 7.91 -19.68 -9.59
N VAL A 143 8.86 -18.94 -10.15
CA VAL A 143 9.08 -17.53 -9.85
C VAL A 143 8.01 -16.72 -10.60
N HIS A 144 7.44 -15.74 -9.94
CA HIS A 144 6.47 -14.84 -10.57
C HIS A 144 7.18 -14.05 -11.70
N PRO A 145 6.67 -14.04 -12.95
CA PRO A 145 7.38 -13.48 -14.11
C PRO A 145 7.69 -11.99 -13.96
N VAL A 146 6.75 -11.21 -13.42
CA VAL A 146 6.97 -9.77 -13.15
C VAL A 146 8.05 -9.54 -12.08
N VAL A 147 8.07 -10.36 -11.02
CA VAL A 147 9.10 -10.29 -9.98
C VAL A 147 10.48 -10.60 -10.58
N ALA A 148 10.57 -11.66 -11.39
CA ALA A 148 11.80 -12.04 -12.08
C ALA A 148 12.29 -10.95 -13.05
N SER A 149 11.38 -10.34 -13.81
CA SER A 149 11.70 -9.27 -14.76
C SER A 149 12.23 -8.03 -14.06
N ALA A 150 11.54 -7.54 -13.03
CA ALA A 150 11.96 -6.36 -12.26
C ALA A 150 13.34 -6.57 -11.61
N ALA A 151 13.57 -7.76 -11.04
CA ALA A 151 14.85 -8.09 -10.43
C ALA A 151 15.98 -8.21 -11.47
N ARG A 152 15.72 -8.85 -12.61
CA ARG A 152 16.70 -9.02 -13.70
C ARG A 152 17.09 -7.67 -14.32
N GLU A 153 16.11 -6.79 -14.54
CA GLU A 153 16.35 -5.44 -15.08
C GLU A 153 17.38 -4.70 -14.24
N LEU A 154 17.22 -4.72 -12.91
CA LEU A 154 18.17 -4.08 -12.01
C LEU A 154 19.51 -4.79 -11.97
N LEU A 155 19.55 -6.13 -11.91
CA LEU A 155 20.81 -6.88 -11.90
C LEU A 155 21.67 -6.65 -13.16
N ASN A 156 21.06 -6.27 -14.28
CA ASN A 156 21.77 -5.91 -15.51
C ASN A 156 22.34 -4.48 -15.49
N LYS A 157 22.00 -3.66 -14.49
CA LYS A 157 22.49 -2.28 -14.34
C LYS A 157 23.77 -2.23 -13.51
N SER A 158 24.54 -1.16 -13.72
CA SER A 158 25.71 -0.86 -12.89
C SER A 158 25.33 -0.75 -11.40
N GLU A 159 26.29 -0.95 -10.51
CA GLU A 159 26.04 -0.83 -9.07
C GLU A 159 25.56 0.58 -8.69
N ASN A 160 26.15 1.63 -9.27
CA ASN A 160 25.74 3.01 -9.02
C ASN A 160 24.30 3.28 -9.49
N GLU A 161 23.91 2.77 -10.67
CA GLU A 161 22.54 2.93 -11.16
C GLU A 161 21.56 2.13 -10.28
N ARG A 162 21.89 0.89 -9.90
CA ARG A 162 21.04 0.11 -8.98
C ARG A 162 20.83 0.81 -7.64
N SER A 163 21.90 1.38 -7.07
CA SER A 163 21.83 2.11 -5.81
C SER A 163 20.99 3.38 -5.92
N GLY A 164 21.08 4.10 -7.05
CA GLY A 164 20.21 5.25 -7.34
C GLY A 164 18.73 4.88 -7.36
N VAL A 165 18.37 3.79 -8.06
CA VAL A 165 17.00 3.28 -8.10
C VAL A 165 16.50 2.87 -6.71
N LEU A 166 17.32 2.14 -5.93
CA LEU A 166 16.93 1.77 -4.58
C LEU A 166 16.67 3.00 -3.71
N SER A 167 17.54 4.02 -3.76
CA SER A 167 17.37 5.24 -2.98
C SER A 167 16.06 5.96 -3.33
N THR A 168 15.70 6.04 -4.61
CA THR A 168 14.44 6.63 -5.07
C THR A 168 13.23 5.79 -4.65
N ALA A 169 13.30 4.45 -4.76
CA ALA A 169 12.23 3.59 -4.25
C ALA A 169 12.02 3.75 -2.73
N MET A 170 13.10 3.89 -1.98
CA MET A 170 13.05 4.09 -0.52
C MET A 170 12.47 5.44 -0.12
N SER A 171 12.61 6.50 -0.92
CA SER A 171 11.97 7.78 -0.62
C SER A 171 10.44 7.70 -0.70
N PHE A 172 9.88 6.89 -1.62
CA PHE A 172 8.43 6.66 -1.72
C PHE A 172 7.86 5.84 -0.55
N LEU A 173 8.70 5.03 0.10
CA LEU A 173 8.31 4.21 1.25
C LEU A 173 8.61 4.87 2.60
N GLY A 174 9.11 6.11 2.62
CA GLY A 174 9.58 6.79 3.82
C GLY A 174 8.53 6.84 4.94
N LEU A 175 7.28 7.11 4.60
CA LEU A 175 6.16 7.19 5.54
C LEU A 175 5.94 5.89 6.33
N TYR A 176 6.07 4.73 5.67
CA TYR A 176 5.80 3.42 6.27
C TYR A 176 6.91 2.92 7.20
N ARG A 177 7.98 3.70 7.37
CA ARG A 177 9.02 3.45 8.37
C ARG A 177 8.63 4.00 9.74
N ASP A 178 7.66 4.91 9.81
CA ASP A 178 7.09 5.36 11.06
C ASP A 178 6.27 4.22 11.72
N PRO A 179 6.53 3.85 12.99
CA PRO A 179 5.83 2.76 13.64
C PRO A 179 4.31 2.95 13.75
N THR A 180 3.84 4.20 13.86
CA THR A 180 2.42 4.53 13.96
C THR A 180 1.74 4.27 12.62
N VAL A 181 2.33 4.76 11.52
CA VAL A 181 1.79 4.52 10.18
C VAL A 181 1.89 3.04 9.80
N ALA A 182 3.00 2.38 10.13
CA ALA A 182 3.17 0.95 9.91
C ALA A 182 2.09 0.13 10.65
N ALA A 183 1.75 0.50 11.89
CA ALA A 183 0.68 -0.13 12.64
C ALA A 183 -0.70 0.14 11.99
N ALA A 184 -0.98 1.38 11.59
CA ALA A 184 -2.22 1.77 10.93
C ALA A 184 -2.43 1.08 9.57
N THR A 185 -1.35 0.64 8.93
CA THR A 185 -1.36 -0.02 7.61
C THR A 185 -0.96 -1.50 7.65
N SER A 186 -0.96 -2.10 8.85
CA SER A 186 -0.55 -3.49 9.06
C SER A 186 -1.61 -4.52 8.67
N SER A 187 -2.88 -4.15 8.78
CA SER A 187 -4.05 -5.02 8.58
C SER A 187 -5.26 -4.19 8.14
N CYS A 188 -6.38 -4.86 7.88
CA CYS A 188 -7.65 -4.21 7.52
C CYS A 188 -8.70 -4.47 8.59
N ASP A 189 -9.24 -3.41 9.19
CA ASP A 189 -10.46 -3.49 10.00
C ASP A 189 -11.73 -3.31 9.14
N TRP A 190 -11.56 -2.93 7.87
CA TRP A 190 -12.61 -2.73 6.86
C TRP A 190 -12.03 -2.87 5.44
N ARG A 191 -12.89 -3.05 4.45
CA ARG A 191 -12.56 -3.22 3.03
C ARG A 191 -13.28 -2.19 2.17
N ILE A 192 -12.73 -1.87 1.00
CA ILE A 192 -13.42 -0.95 0.06
C ILE A 192 -14.79 -1.53 -0.35
N ALA A 193 -14.88 -2.85 -0.52
CA ALA A 193 -16.13 -3.54 -0.81
C ALA A 193 -17.22 -3.30 0.26
N ASP A 194 -16.84 -3.10 1.53
CA ASP A 194 -17.80 -2.87 2.62
C ASP A 194 -18.55 -1.53 2.46
N LEU A 195 -17.98 -0.56 1.73
CA LEU A 195 -18.66 0.71 1.44
C LEU A 195 -19.80 0.55 0.43
N VAL A 196 -19.71 -0.44 -0.46
CA VAL A 196 -20.60 -0.63 -1.62
C VAL A 196 -21.55 -1.80 -1.42
N ASP A 197 -21.02 -2.95 -1.01
CA ASP A 197 -21.71 -4.24 -0.96
C ASP A 197 -22.14 -4.63 0.46
N GLY A 198 -21.82 -3.81 1.46
CA GLY A 198 -22.12 -4.07 2.86
C GLY A 198 -23.62 -4.11 3.16
N GLU A 199 -24.07 -5.07 3.98
CA GLU A 199 -25.47 -5.17 4.44
C GLU A 199 -25.93 -3.94 5.25
N ARG A 200 -24.97 -3.24 5.89
CA ARG A 200 -25.21 -2.01 6.63
C ARG A 200 -24.35 -0.88 6.05
N PRO A 201 -24.86 0.36 6.01
CA PRO A 201 -24.09 1.52 5.57
C PRO A 201 -22.77 1.66 6.33
N LEU A 202 -21.69 2.03 5.64
CA LEU A 202 -20.38 2.32 6.25
C LEU A 202 -20.05 3.81 6.12
N SER A 203 -19.58 4.41 7.21
CA SER A 203 -19.18 5.82 7.26
C SER A 203 -17.70 5.91 7.61
N LEU A 204 -16.86 6.16 6.60
CA LEU A 204 -15.42 6.26 6.76
C LEU A 204 -15.00 7.73 6.86
N TYR A 205 -14.45 8.12 8.00
CA TYR A 205 -13.89 9.44 8.23
C TYR A 205 -12.38 9.40 8.05
N LEU A 206 -11.90 10.11 7.03
CA LEU A 206 -10.48 10.25 6.71
C LEU A 206 -9.96 11.51 7.39
N VAL A 207 -9.34 11.35 8.56
CA VAL A 207 -8.69 12.42 9.30
C VAL A 207 -7.19 12.27 9.08
N VAL A 208 -6.74 12.72 7.91
CA VAL A 208 -5.33 12.71 7.54
C VAL A 208 -4.82 14.16 7.70
N PRO A 209 -4.00 14.44 8.73
CA PRO A 209 -3.46 15.79 8.91
C PRO A 209 -2.62 16.19 7.70
N PRO A 210 -2.68 17.47 7.26
CA PRO A 210 -1.77 17.95 6.23
C PRO A 210 -0.35 18.03 6.83
N SER A 211 0.64 17.63 6.03
CA SER A 211 2.07 17.76 6.35
C SER A 211 2.54 19.20 6.40
#